data_AF-A0A2A9NRW6-F1
#
_entry.id   AF-A0A2A9NRW6-F1
#
_cell.length_a   1.000
_cell.length_b   1.000
_cell.length_c   1.000
_cell.angle_alpha   90.00
_cell.angle_beta   90.00
_cell.angle_gamma   90.00
#
_symmetry.space_group_name_H-M   'P 1'
#
loop_
_entity.id
_entity.type
_entity.pdbx_description
1 polymer ?
#
loop_
_entity_poly.entity_id
_entity_poly.type
_entity_poly.pdbx_seq_one_letter_code
_entity_poly.pdbx_strand_id
1 'polypeptide(L)'
;MPTLPPELLVGLQHKKITSYTNIVGVTILVFDHLLTFGLEFEHIWKSKWTVFKGMFLFMRYIPYVDIFLVLYQDHRSDMSAKTCLGINSAYSFLFIIGIAGSEYILTMRTWAVWDRNRWIGVGLLVFVISLYTYGFTNMALFLETLSFHDADVSKPFSFGCIVKKGARTLSINWILLLVYDAALCLLLMIRAYQEFRNGGKSRLWFVIYRDGIVYYNYLFVLSLMTVVFIEKLPPDFLPLLSVIARAVHPVLTARVVLNAREATKNIYPDTNVLTTVDVNTTFA
;
A
#
# COMPACT_ATOMS: atom_id res chain seq x y z
N MET A 1 3.45 16.55 42.46
CA MET A 1 3.52 16.22 41.02
C MET A 1 2.30 16.83 40.36
N PRO A 2 2.42 17.72 39.35
CA PRO A 2 1.25 18.19 38.62
C PRO A 2 0.60 16.99 37.94
N THR A 3 -0.63 16.69 38.31
CA THR A 3 -1.44 15.63 37.69
C THR A 3 -1.70 16.03 36.24
N LEU A 4 -1.18 15.27 35.29
CA LEU A 4 -1.51 15.46 33.87
C LEU A 4 -3.04 15.34 33.70
N PRO A 5 -3.65 16.15 32.82
CA PRO A 5 -5.06 15.97 32.46
C PRO A 5 -5.29 14.52 31.97
N PRO A 6 -6.39 13.87 32.37
CA PRO A 6 -6.67 12.48 31.98
C PRO A 6 -6.71 12.30 30.45
N GLU A 7 -7.17 13.31 29.70
CA GLU A 7 -7.15 13.32 28.23
C GLU A 7 -5.73 13.18 27.66
N LEU A 8 -4.74 13.82 28.28
CA LEU A 8 -3.35 13.78 27.85
C LEU A 8 -2.69 12.42 28.15
N LEU A 9 -3.07 11.79 29.27
CA LEU A 9 -2.61 10.43 29.62
C LEU A 9 -3.10 9.39 28.60
N VAL A 10 -4.36 9.48 28.18
CA VAL A 10 -4.94 8.60 27.15
C VAL A 10 -4.25 8.80 25.81
N GLY A 11 -4.03 10.05 25.39
CA GLY A 11 -3.32 10.36 24.14
C GLY A 11 -1.88 9.84 24.10
N LEU A 12 -1.15 9.88 25.23
CA LEU A 12 0.19 9.32 25.34
C LEU A 12 0.21 7.78 25.23
N GLN A 13 -0.78 7.10 25.82
CA GLN A 13 -0.91 5.64 25.69
C GLN A 13 -1.19 5.25 24.24
N HIS A 14 -2.13 5.93 23.58
CA HIS A 14 -2.45 5.70 22.17
C HIS A 14 -1.24 5.94 21.28
N LYS A 15 -0.48 7.01 21.52
CA LYS A 15 0.76 7.29 20.80
C LYS A 15 1.79 6.17 20.94
N LYS A 16 1.98 5.64 22.14
CA LYS A 16 2.93 4.53 22.38
C LYS A 16 2.55 3.29 21.56
N ILE A 17 1.26 2.97 21.51
CA ILE A 17 0.74 1.84 20.72
C ILE A 17 0.97 2.08 19.22
N THR A 18 0.69 3.28 18.72
CA THR A 18 0.94 3.65 17.33
C THR A 18 2.42 3.55 16.97
N SER A 19 3.33 4.01 17.84
CA SER A 19 4.77 3.91 17.59
C SER A 19 5.26 2.47 17.53
N TYR A 20 4.78 1.57 18.40
CA TYR A 20 5.07 0.14 18.28
C TYR A 20 4.57 -0.44 16.96
N THR A 21 3.40 0.00 16.50
CA THR A 21 2.84 -0.45 15.24
C THR A 21 3.64 0.05 14.03
N ASN A 22 4.17 1.28 14.11
CA ASN A 22 5.12 1.81 13.14
C ASN A 22 6.38 0.93 13.04
N ILE A 23 6.95 0.55 14.18
CA ILE A 23 8.11 -0.33 14.23
C ILE A 23 7.81 -1.69 13.60
N VAL A 24 6.62 -2.26 13.86
CA VAL A 24 6.19 -3.52 13.24
C VAL A 24 6.10 -3.37 11.72
N GLY A 25 5.47 -2.31 11.21
CA GLY A 25 5.38 -2.03 9.77
C GLY A 25 6.74 -1.88 9.10
N VAL A 26 7.64 -1.12 9.72
CA VAL A 26 9.05 -0.96 9.28
C VAL A 26 9.75 -2.31 9.22
N THR A 27 9.59 -3.11 10.28
CA THR A 27 10.25 -4.43 10.40
C THR A 27 9.78 -5.36 9.29
N ILE A 28 8.46 -5.44 9.03
CA ILE A 28 7.88 -6.23 7.94
C ILE A 28 8.48 -5.81 6.60
N LEU A 29 8.54 -4.50 6.34
CA LEU A 29 9.01 -3.96 5.08
C LEU A 29 10.49 -4.27 4.84
N VAL A 30 11.35 -3.99 5.83
CA VAL A 30 12.79 -4.25 5.74
C VAL A 30 13.06 -5.74 5.62
N PHE A 31 12.41 -6.56 6.46
CA PHE A 31 12.59 -8.00 6.46
C PHE A 31 12.20 -8.62 5.12
N ASP A 32 11.05 -8.23 4.57
CA ASP A 32 10.62 -8.67 3.24
C ASP A 32 11.59 -8.24 2.14
N HIS A 33 12.08 -7.01 2.22
CA HIS A 33 13.04 -6.47 1.27
C HIS A 33 14.32 -7.30 1.25
N LEU A 34 14.88 -7.61 2.41
CA LEU A 34 16.08 -8.45 2.52
C LEU A 34 15.87 -9.86 1.95
N LEU A 35 14.71 -10.48 2.22
CA LEU A 35 14.39 -11.82 1.72
C LEU A 35 14.25 -11.89 0.20
N THR A 36 13.74 -10.82 -0.41
CA THR A 36 13.40 -10.79 -1.84
C THR A 36 14.44 -10.05 -2.68
N PHE A 37 15.44 -9.42 -2.06
CA PHE A 37 16.45 -8.63 -2.74
C PHE A 37 17.21 -9.43 -3.81
N GLY A 38 17.51 -10.72 -3.57
CA GLY A 38 18.16 -11.57 -4.56
C GLY A 38 17.33 -11.72 -5.84
N LEU A 39 16.03 -12.00 -5.69
CA LEU A 39 15.08 -12.08 -6.80
C LEU A 39 14.88 -10.71 -7.47
N GLU A 40 14.83 -9.64 -6.69
CA GLU A 40 14.73 -8.27 -7.20
C GLU A 40 15.93 -7.90 -8.06
N PHE A 41 17.14 -8.19 -7.58
CA PHE A 41 18.36 -7.93 -8.32
C PHE A 41 18.39 -8.67 -9.65
N GLU A 42 18.02 -9.95 -9.63
CA GLU A 42 18.01 -10.77 -10.82
C GLU A 42 16.95 -10.38 -11.84
N HIS A 43 15.72 -10.12 -11.40
CA HIS A 43 14.57 -9.95 -12.30
C HIS A 43 14.25 -8.49 -12.63
N ILE A 44 14.63 -7.53 -11.78
CA ILE A 44 14.29 -6.11 -11.94
C ILE A 44 15.54 -5.30 -12.26
N TRP A 45 16.61 -5.43 -11.46
CA TRP A 45 17.79 -4.59 -11.63
C TRP A 45 18.55 -4.88 -12.93
N LYS A 46 18.75 -6.17 -13.25
CA LYS A 46 19.39 -6.60 -14.51
C LYS A 46 18.53 -6.38 -15.77
N SER A 47 17.21 -6.15 -15.63
CA SER A 47 16.35 -5.92 -16.79
C SER A 47 16.55 -4.54 -17.39
N LYS A 48 16.24 -4.38 -18.69
CA LYS A 48 16.21 -3.07 -19.38
C LYS A 48 15.26 -2.10 -18.66
N TRP A 49 15.52 -0.81 -18.81
CA TRP A 49 14.64 0.23 -18.27
C TRP A 49 13.31 0.26 -19.02
N THR A 50 12.22 0.17 -18.26
CA THR A 50 10.83 0.26 -18.73
C THR A 50 10.01 1.06 -17.72
N VAL A 51 8.83 1.53 -18.14
CA VAL A 51 7.88 2.20 -17.23
C VAL A 51 7.53 1.31 -16.05
N PHE A 52 7.32 0.00 -16.30
CA PHE A 52 7.08 -0.99 -15.26
C PHE A 52 8.21 -1.07 -14.24
N LYS A 53 9.48 -1.12 -14.69
CA LYS A 53 10.65 -1.13 -13.79
C LYS A 53 10.69 0.12 -12.92
N GLY A 54 10.46 1.29 -13.52
CA GLY A 54 10.39 2.56 -12.80
C GLY A 54 9.31 2.54 -11.72
N MET A 55 8.10 2.10 -12.06
CA MET A 55 6.99 2.05 -11.10
C MET A 55 7.20 1.00 -10.01
N PHE A 56 7.78 -0.16 -10.33
CA PHE A 56 8.14 -1.17 -9.34
C PHE A 56 9.12 -0.61 -8.32
N LEU A 57 10.21 0.03 -8.77
CA LEU A 57 11.18 0.65 -7.88
C LEU A 57 10.55 1.80 -7.08
N PHE A 58 9.72 2.63 -7.72
CA PHE A 58 8.99 3.68 -7.03
C PHE A 58 8.16 3.13 -5.86
N MET A 59 7.25 2.19 -6.16
CA MET A 59 6.41 1.54 -5.15
C MET A 59 7.21 0.87 -4.04
N ARG A 60 8.33 0.23 -4.41
CA ARG A 60 9.19 -0.53 -3.48
C ARG A 60 9.97 0.37 -2.52
N TYR A 61 10.42 1.55 -2.98
CA TYR A 61 11.32 2.40 -2.22
C TYR A 61 10.66 3.65 -1.60
N ILE A 62 9.52 4.13 -2.12
CA ILE A 62 8.75 5.22 -1.50
C ILE A 62 8.46 5.00 0.00
N PRO A 63 8.09 3.79 0.47
CA PRO A 63 7.81 3.56 1.89
C PRO A 63 8.97 3.92 2.83
N TYR A 64 10.23 3.89 2.37
CA TYR A 64 11.36 4.30 3.20
C TYR A 64 11.36 5.82 3.50
N VAL A 65 10.79 6.62 2.60
CA VAL A 65 10.55 8.05 2.84
C VAL A 65 9.47 8.23 3.89
N ASP A 66 8.39 7.43 3.82
CA ASP A 66 7.32 7.43 4.81
C ASP A 66 7.86 7.11 6.21
N ILE A 67 8.75 6.11 6.31
CA ILE A 67 9.42 5.72 7.56
C ILE A 67 10.22 6.87 8.15
N PHE A 68 10.97 7.61 7.33
CA PHE A 68 11.73 8.77 7.79
C PHE A 68 10.82 9.85 8.39
N LEU A 69 9.71 10.18 7.71
CA LEU A 69 8.76 11.19 8.18
C LEU A 69 8.09 10.76 9.49
N VAL A 70 7.70 9.50 9.61
CA VAL A 70 7.07 8.95 10.82
C VAL A 70 8.05 8.96 11.99
N LEU A 71 9.29 8.51 11.80
CA LEU A 71 10.31 8.52 12.85
C LEU A 71 10.66 9.94 13.29
N TYR A 72 10.74 10.88 12.35
CA TYR A 72 10.95 12.29 12.65
C TYR A 72 9.82 12.85 13.51
N GLN A 73 8.57 12.51 13.17
CA GLN A 73 7.38 12.92 13.93
C GLN A 73 7.30 12.29 15.33
N ASP A 74 7.77 11.06 15.49
CA ASP A 74 7.73 10.33 16.76
C ASP A 74 8.81 10.82 17.75
N HIS A 75 10.00 11.18 17.25
CA HIS A 75 11.17 11.46 18.11
C HIS A 75 11.46 12.94 18.34
N ARG A 76 10.92 13.86 17.53
CA ARG A 76 11.07 15.31 17.79
C ARG A 76 10.08 15.78 18.87
N SER A 77 10.59 16.44 19.91
CA SER A 77 9.81 16.91 21.06
C SER A 77 9.37 18.38 20.96
N ASP A 78 9.91 19.14 20.00
CA ASP A 78 9.78 20.60 19.87
C ASP A 78 8.97 21.02 18.64
N MET A 79 7.95 20.26 18.26
CA MET A 79 7.15 20.55 17.06
C MET A 79 5.89 21.37 17.38
N SER A 80 5.70 22.46 16.64
CA SER A 80 4.43 23.21 16.63
C SER A 80 3.31 22.39 15.99
N ALA A 81 2.05 22.65 16.33
CA ALA A 81 0.91 21.99 15.67
C ALA A 81 0.90 22.20 14.15
N LYS A 82 1.38 23.36 13.66
CA LYS A 82 1.50 23.64 12.22
C LYS A 82 2.53 22.74 11.52
N THR A 83 3.68 22.51 12.17
CA THR A 83 4.72 21.61 11.66
C THR A 83 4.20 20.18 11.61
N CYS A 84 3.49 19.73 12.65
CA CYS A 84 2.83 18.44 12.70
C CYS A 84 1.84 18.25 11.55
N LEU A 85 0.99 19.25 11.29
CA LEU A 85 0.03 19.20 10.20
C LEU A 85 0.73 19.15 8.82
N GLY A 86 1.80 19.92 8.63
CA GLY A 86 2.57 19.90 7.39
C GLY A 86 3.23 18.55 7.11
N ILE A 87 3.85 17.94 8.11
CA ILE A 87 4.45 16.60 8.00
C ILE A 87 3.37 15.54 7.75
N ASN A 88 2.27 15.59 8.50
CA ASN A 88 1.17 14.65 8.32
C ASN A 88 0.52 14.79 6.94
N SER A 89 0.40 16.02 6.41
CA SER A 89 -0.07 16.28 5.05
C SER A 89 0.86 15.64 4.02
N ALA A 90 2.16 15.87 4.13
CA ALA A 90 3.15 15.26 3.24
C ALA A 90 3.10 13.71 3.31
N TYR A 91 3.05 13.15 4.52
CA TYR A 91 2.90 11.71 4.73
C TYR A 91 1.60 11.17 4.10
N SER A 92 0.46 11.82 4.32
CA SER A 92 -0.84 11.41 3.77
C SER A 92 -0.84 11.36 2.23
N PHE A 93 -0.23 12.34 1.57
CA PHE A 93 -0.15 12.33 0.10
C PHE A 93 0.86 11.30 -0.41
N LEU A 94 2.03 11.17 0.23
CA LEU A 94 3.00 10.13 -0.11
C LEU A 94 2.41 8.72 0.07
N PHE A 95 1.59 8.53 1.10
CA PHE A 95 0.87 7.30 1.37
C PHE A 95 -0.04 6.91 0.20
N ILE A 96 -0.92 7.83 -0.23
CA ILE A 96 -1.85 7.57 -1.36
C ILE A 96 -1.06 7.32 -2.64
N ILE A 97 -0.05 8.13 -2.93
CA ILE A 97 0.78 7.98 -4.13
C ILE A 97 1.54 6.64 -4.11
N GLY A 98 2.04 6.21 -2.96
CA GLY A 98 2.74 4.93 -2.80
C GLY A 98 1.82 3.72 -3.01
N ILE A 99 0.57 3.80 -2.53
CA ILE A 99 -0.45 2.79 -2.80
C ILE A 99 -0.81 2.78 -4.30
N ALA A 100 -0.98 3.96 -4.92
CA ALA A 100 -1.23 4.09 -6.35
C ALA A 100 -0.17 3.41 -7.21
N GLY A 101 1.11 3.47 -6.80
CA GLY A 101 2.18 2.72 -7.47
C GLY A 101 1.97 1.21 -7.43
N SER A 102 1.49 0.67 -6.30
CA SER A 102 1.23 -0.77 -6.13
C SER A 102 0.05 -1.20 -7.01
N GLU A 103 -1.02 -0.42 -6.96
CA GLU A 103 -2.23 -0.67 -7.71
C GLU A 103 -2.04 -0.52 -9.22
N TYR A 104 -1.22 0.42 -9.67
CA TYR A 104 -0.86 0.49 -11.07
C TYR A 104 -0.32 -0.85 -11.58
N ILE A 105 0.62 -1.46 -10.85
CA ILE A 105 1.22 -2.76 -11.19
C ILE A 105 0.15 -3.87 -11.22
N LEU A 106 -0.73 -3.91 -10.22
CA LEU A 106 -1.81 -4.90 -10.14
C LEU A 106 -2.87 -4.71 -11.23
N THR A 107 -3.14 -3.47 -11.64
CA THR A 107 -4.05 -3.12 -12.73
C THR A 107 -3.48 -3.58 -14.06
N MET A 108 -2.21 -3.26 -14.34
CA MET A 108 -1.52 -3.70 -15.56
C MET A 108 -1.51 -5.22 -15.66
N ARG A 109 -1.21 -5.91 -14.55
CA ARG A 109 -1.27 -7.38 -14.49
C ARG A 109 -2.67 -7.90 -14.83
N THR A 110 -3.72 -7.29 -14.26
CA THR A 110 -5.11 -7.70 -14.53
C THR A 110 -5.46 -7.47 -16.00
N TRP A 111 -5.04 -6.36 -16.58
CA TRP A 111 -5.27 -6.07 -18.00
C TRP A 111 -4.56 -7.06 -18.92
N ALA A 112 -3.34 -7.45 -18.59
CA ALA A 112 -2.58 -8.44 -19.34
C ALA A 112 -3.21 -9.85 -19.28
N VAL A 113 -3.76 -10.24 -18.13
CA VAL A 113 -4.52 -11.50 -17.94
C VAL A 113 -5.79 -11.56 -18.81
N TRP A 114 -6.32 -10.40 -19.21
CA TRP A 114 -7.44 -10.24 -20.12
C TRP A 114 -7.02 -10.00 -21.57
N ASP A 115 -5.88 -10.57 -21.98
CA ASP A 115 -5.29 -10.48 -23.33
C ASP A 115 -5.18 -9.04 -23.84
N ARG A 116 -5.01 -8.07 -22.92
CA ARG A 116 -4.94 -6.64 -23.24
C ARG A 116 -6.15 -6.12 -24.00
N ASN A 117 -7.32 -6.66 -23.73
CA ASN A 117 -8.56 -6.17 -24.33
C ASN A 117 -8.71 -4.66 -24.08
N ARG A 118 -8.76 -3.87 -25.16
CA ARG A 118 -8.82 -2.40 -25.10
C ARG A 118 -10.00 -1.87 -24.27
N TRP A 119 -11.14 -2.57 -24.29
CA TRP A 119 -12.32 -2.14 -23.56
C TRP A 119 -12.16 -2.30 -22.05
N ILE A 120 -11.52 -3.40 -21.63
CA ILE A 120 -11.21 -3.62 -20.22
C ILE A 120 -10.12 -2.67 -19.77
N GLY A 121 -9.11 -2.42 -20.60
CA GLY A 121 -8.07 -1.42 -20.32
C GLY A 121 -8.65 -0.02 -20.11
N VAL A 122 -9.54 0.44 -21.00
CA VAL A 122 -10.24 1.73 -20.84
C VAL A 122 -11.12 1.74 -19.58
N GLY A 123 -11.86 0.67 -19.33
CA GLY A 123 -12.70 0.54 -18.13
C GLY A 123 -11.89 0.62 -16.84
N LEU A 124 -10.77 -0.11 -16.75
CA LEU A 124 -9.84 -0.09 -15.63
C LEU A 124 -9.21 1.30 -15.44
N LEU A 125 -8.79 1.94 -16.53
CA LEU A 125 -8.21 3.28 -16.49
C LEU A 125 -9.19 4.31 -15.93
N VAL A 126 -10.42 4.34 -16.44
CA VAL A 126 -11.47 5.25 -15.96
C VAL A 126 -11.80 4.96 -14.50
N PHE A 127 -11.90 3.69 -14.13
CA PHE A 127 -12.16 3.26 -12.76
C PHE A 127 -11.08 3.74 -11.79
N VAL A 128 -9.81 3.50 -12.09
CA VAL A 128 -8.66 3.94 -11.28
C VAL A 128 -8.61 5.46 -11.16
N ILE A 129 -8.73 6.19 -12.28
CA ILE A 129 -8.69 7.66 -12.26
C ILE A 129 -9.82 8.22 -11.39
N SER A 130 -11.01 7.64 -11.48
CA SER A 130 -12.19 8.08 -10.72
C SER A 130 -12.01 7.86 -9.22
N LEU A 131 -11.54 6.67 -8.81
CA LEU A 131 -11.27 6.36 -7.40
C LEU A 131 -10.17 7.25 -6.81
N TYR A 132 -9.05 7.43 -7.53
CA TYR A 132 -7.96 8.27 -7.03
C TYR A 132 -8.32 9.75 -6.99
N THR A 133 -9.03 10.27 -7.98
CA THR A 133 -9.46 11.67 -7.97
C THR A 133 -10.34 11.95 -6.73
N TYR A 134 -11.28 11.06 -6.46
CA TYR A 134 -12.12 11.17 -5.27
C TYR A 134 -11.31 10.96 -3.97
N GLY A 135 -10.37 10.01 -3.96
CA GLY A 135 -9.51 9.74 -2.80
C GLY A 135 -8.57 10.91 -2.44
N PHE A 136 -7.93 11.53 -3.44
CA PHE A 136 -7.11 12.74 -3.23
C PHE A 136 -7.94 13.91 -2.71
N THR A 137 -9.14 14.11 -3.28
CA THR A 137 -10.05 15.17 -2.83
C THR A 137 -10.49 14.94 -1.38
N ASN A 138 -10.90 13.71 -1.06
CA ASN A 138 -11.32 13.35 0.30
C ASN A 138 -10.15 13.45 1.30
N MET A 139 -8.93 13.10 0.92
CA MET A 139 -7.75 13.28 1.77
C MET A 139 -7.45 14.76 2.05
N ALA A 140 -7.55 15.62 1.04
CA ALA A 140 -7.39 17.07 1.23
C ALA A 140 -8.42 17.62 2.23
N LEU A 141 -9.70 17.24 2.06
CA LEU A 141 -10.78 17.62 2.99
C LEU A 141 -10.57 17.05 4.39
N PHE A 142 -10.11 15.80 4.51
CA PHE A 142 -9.79 15.19 5.80
C PHE A 142 -8.70 15.97 6.54
N LEU A 143 -7.64 16.40 5.85
CA LEU A 143 -6.54 17.16 6.44
C LEU A 143 -7.00 18.51 7.01
N GLU A 144 -8.03 19.15 6.44
CA GLU A 144 -8.62 20.37 7.00
C GLU A 144 -9.33 20.13 8.34
N THR A 145 -9.82 18.91 8.58
CA THR A 145 -10.46 18.55 9.85
C THR A 145 -9.47 18.17 10.95
N LEU A 146 -8.20 17.95 10.58
CA LEU A 146 -7.17 17.43 11.47
C LEU A 146 -6.53 18.57 12.27
N SER A 147 -6.45 18.40 13.59
CA SER A 147 -5.74 19.33 14.48
C SER A 147 -4.87 18.58 15.48
N PHE A 148 -3.76 19.19 15.86
CA PHE A 148 -2.78 18.64 16.80
C PHE A 148 -2.69 19.52 18.04
N HIS A 149 -2.31 18.91 19.17
CA HIS A 149 -1.91 19.66 20.36
C HIS A 149 -0.56 20.35 20.12
N ASP A 150 -0.41 21.58 20.59
CA ASP A 150 0.89 22.24 20.62
C ASP A 150 1.82 21.55 21.63
N ALA A 151 3.11 21.47 21.29
CA ALA A 151 4.13 20.97 22.20
C ALA A 151 4.22 21.88 23.43
N ASP A 152 3.85 21.34 24.59
CA ASP A 152 4.06 22.03 25.87
C ASP A 152 5.47 21.74 26.36
N VAL A 153 6.37 22.71 26.15
CA VAL A 153 7.80 22.65 26.50
C VAL A 153 8.01 22.50 28.02
N SER A 154 6.99 22.81 28.83
CA SER A 154 7.03 22.66 30.29
C SER A 154 6.85 21.22 30.77
N LYS A 155 6.46 20.29 29.89
CA LYS A 155 6.22 18.88 30.24
C LYS A 155 7.32 17.97 29.67
N PRO A 156 8.09 17.26 30.53
CA PRO A 156 9.25 16.46 30.11
C PRO A 156 8.93 15.19 29.28
N PHE A 157 7.70 15.05 28.79
CA PHE A 157 7.22 13.86 28.07
C PHE A 157 6.35 14.18 26.83
N SER A 158 6.36 15.42 26.32
CA SER A 158 5.68 15.79 25.07
C SER A 158 6.47 15.33 23.84
N PHE A 159 6.68 14.02 23.70
CA PHE A 159 7.33 13.47 22.51
C PHE A 159 6.34 13.48 21.34
N GLY A 160 6.70 14.22 20.28
CA GLY A 160 6.06 14.26 18.96
C GLY A 160 4.61 14.77 18.90
N CYS A 161 4.00 14.62 17.72
CA CYS A 161 2.66 15.14 17.45
C CYS A 161 1.56 14.26 18.07
N ILE A 162 0.60 14.88 18.77
CA ILE A 162 -0.57 14.23 19.36
C ILE A 162 -1.83 14.80 18.69
N VAL A 163 -2.65 13.93 18.11
CA VAL A 163 -3.90 14.31 17.45
C VAL A 163 -4.91 14.81 18.48
N LYS A 164 -5.52 15.96 18.23
CA LYS A 164 -6.57 16.57 19.07
C LYS A 164 -7.97 16.30 18.51
N LYS A 165 -8.12 16.39 17.20
CA LYS A 165 -9.40 16.19 16.48
C LYS A 165 -9.11 15.73 15.06
N GLY A 166 -9.91 14.82 14.54
CA GLY A 166 -9.92 14.42 13.14
C GLY A 166 -11.25 13.77 12.79
N ALA A 167 -11.78 14.05 11.59
CA ALA A 167 -13.00 13.42 11.12
C ALA A 167 -12.74 11.95 10.73
N ARG A 168 -13.80 11.13 10.72
CA ARG A 168 -13.71 9.73 10.26
C ARG A 168 -13.72 9.58 8.74
N THR A 169 -13.68 10.68 7.99
CA THR A 169 -13.69 10.68 6.52
C THR A 169 -12.50 9.94 5.90
N LEU A 170 -11.45 9.64 6.68
CA LEU A 170 -10.38 8.73 6.26
C LEU A 170 -10.89 7.32 5.90
N SER A 171 -11.98 6.84 6.49
CA SER A 171 -12.58 5.54 6.14
C SER A 171 -12.99 5.46 4.68
N ILE A 172 -13.42 6.59 4.10
CA ILE A 172 -13.81 6.67 2.69
C ILE A 172 -12.64 6.26 1.79
N ASN A 173 -11.42 6.69 2.05
CA ASN A 173 -10.24 6.29 1.25
C ASN A 173 -10.02 4.77 1.30
N TRP A 174 -10.18 4.16 2.47
CA TRP A 174 -10.07 2.71 2.64
C TRP A 174 -11.24 1.95 2.00
N ILE A 175 -12.44 2.53 1.97
CA ILE A 175 -13.59 1.96 1.24
C ILE A 175 -13.33 2.00 -0.27
N LEU A 176 -12.77 3.08 -0.81
CA LEU A 176 -12.39 3.16 -2.22
C LEU A 176 -11.35 2.09 -2.57
N LEU A 177 -10.35 1.93 -1.71
CA LEU A 177 -9.33 0.88 -1.84
C LEU A 177 -9.94 -0.52 -1.78
N LEU A 178 -10.87 -0.76 -0.86
CA LEU A 178 -11.60 -2.02 -0.74
C LEU A 178 -12.41 -2.32 -2.02
N VAL A 179 -13.09 -1.32 -2.58
CA VAL A 179 -13.82 -1.43 -3.85
C VAL A 179 -12.87 -1.76 -5.00
N TYR A 180 -11.69 -1.15 -5.03
CA TYR A 180 -10.64 -1.45 -5.99
C TYR A 180 -10.17 -2.91 -5.89
N ASP A 181 -9.80 -3.36 -4.68
CA ASP A 181 -9.31 -4.72 -4.42
C ASP A 181 -10.37 -5.76 -4.79
N ALA A 182 -11.64 -5.49 -4.44
CA ALA A 182 -12.77 -6.35 -4.79
C ALA A 182 -12.96 -6.45 -6.31
N ALA A 183 -12.90 -5.33 -7.03
CA ALA A 183 -13.07 -5.30 -8.47
C ALA A 183 -11.97 -6.10 -9.20
N LEU A 184 -10.70 -5.92 -8.82
CA LEU A 184 -9.61 -6.69 -9.42
C LEU A 184 -9.66 -8.17 -9.05
N CYS A 185 -9.95 -8.49 -7.78
CA CYS A 185 -10.13 -9.88 -7.36
C CYS A 185 -11.24 -10.56 -8.17
N LEU A 186 -12.38 -9.89 -8.37
CA LEU A 186 -13.50 -10.39 -9.17
C LEU A 186 -13.11 -10.61 -10.64
N LEU A 187 -12.44 -9.65 -11.27
CA LEU A 187 -11.99 -9.78 -12.67
C LEU A 187 -11.02 -10.95 -12.85
N LEU A 188 -10.12 -11.17 -11.88
CA LEU A 188 -9.21 -12.31 -11.91
C LEU A 188 -9.91 -13.64 -11.67
N MET A 189 -10.88 -13.69 -10.75
CA MET A 189 -11.69 -14.89 -10.50
C MET A 189 -12.53 -15.28 -11.72
N ILE A 190 -13.15 -14.30 -12.39
CA ILE A 190 -13.92 -14.53 -13.62
C ILE A 190 -13.03 -15.15 -14.70
N ARG A 191 -11.85 -14.56 -14.93
CA ARG A 191 -10.92 -15.05 -15.94
C ARG A 191 -10.35 -16.43 -15.57
N ALA A 192 -10.00 -16.65 -14.31
CA ALA A 192 -9.54 -17.95 -13.81
C ALA A 192 -10.57 -19.05 -14.06
N TYR A 193 -11.85 -18.75 -13.80
CA TYR A 193 -12.96 -19.67 -14.01
C TYR A 193 -13.20 -19.98 -15.50
N GLN A 194 -13.11 -18.97 -16.37
CA GLN A 194 -13.20 -19.16 -17.82
C GLN A 194 -12.10 -20.10 -18.34
N GLU A 195 -10.85 -19.87 -17.94
CA GLU A 195 -9.71 -20.70 -18.34
C GLU A 195 -9.81 -22.14 -17.79
N PHE A 196 -10.27 -22.29 -16.54
CA PHE A 196 -10.49 -23.60 -15.95
C PHE A 196 -11.54 -24.40 -16.73
N ARG A 197 -12.65 -23.75 -17.11
CA ARG A 197 -13.72 -24.36 -17.89
C ARG A 197 -13.26 -24.77 -19.28
N ASN A 198 -12.32 -24.04 -19.88
CA ASN A 198 -11.76 -24.33 -21.20
C ASN A 198 -10.64 -25.38 -21.18
N GLY A 199 -10.42 -26.07 -20.05
CA GLY A 199 -9.46 -27.17 -19.93
C GLY A 199 -8.06 -26.77 -19.47
N GLY A 200 -7.88 -25.56 -18.94
CA GLY A 200 -6.61 -25.06 -18.42
C GLY A 200 -6.05 -25.90 -17.27
N LYS A 201 -5.04 -26.72 -17.54
CA LYS A 201 -4.30 -27.54 -16.53
C LYS A 201 -2.77 -27.28 -16.54
N SER A 202 -2.31 -26.13 -17.03
CA SER A 202 -0.88 -25.84 -17.11
C SER A 202 -0.29 -25.42 -15.76
N ARG A 203 1.00 -25.69 -15.53
CA ARG A 203 1.74 -25.24 -14.32
C ARG A 203 1.75 -23.70 -14.21
N LEU A 204 1.75 -23.00 -15.34
CA LEU A 204 1.66 -21.55 -15.43
C LEU A 204 0.30 -21.03 -14.94
N TRP A 205 -0.79 -21.73 -15.23
CA TRP A 205 -2.14 -21.41 -14.74
C TRP A 205 -2.17 -21.39 -13.20
N PHE A 206 -1.54 -22.38 -12.57
CA PHE A 206 -1.52 -22.48 -11.11
C PHE A 206 -0.80 -21.31 -10.46
N VAL A 207 0.39 -20.93 -10.95
CA VAL A 207 1.15 -19.80 -10.37
C VAL A 207 0.46 -18.46 -10.64
N ILE A 208 -0.08 -18.24 -11.84
CA ILE A 208 -0.69 -16.94 -12.18
C ILE A 208 -2.00 -16.73 -11.44
N TYR A 209 -2.92 -17.70 -11.48
CA TYR A 209 -4.26 -17.53 -10.94
C TYR A 209 -4.37 -17.92 -9.48
N ARG A 210 -3.83 -19.06 -9.04
CA ARG A 210 -3.95 -19.46 -7.63
C ARG A 210 -3.18 -18.51 -6.73
N ASP A 211 -1.89 -18.33 -7.01
CA ASP A 211 -1.07 -17.47 -6.15
C ASP A 211 -1.54 -16.03 -6.29
N GLY A 212 -1.83 -15.57 -7.52
CA GLY A 212 -2.43 -14.27 -7.78
C GLY A 212 -3.66 -14.00 -6.91
N ILE A 213 -4.72 -14.80 -7.06
CA ILE A 213 -5.99 -14.62 -6.33
C ILE A 213 -5.76 -14.58 -4.81
N VAL A 214 -4.85 -15.41 -4.28
CA VAL A 214 -4.52 -15.39 -2.84
C VAL A 214 -4.00 -14.01 -2.42
N TYR A 215 -3.11 -13.39 -3.19
CA TYR A 215 -2.60 -12.05 -2.87
C TYR A 215 -3.69 -10.97 -2.94
N TYR A 216 -4.55 -10.97 -3.97
CA TYR A 216 -5.66 -10.00 -4.05
C TYR A 216 -6.65 -10.16 -2.90
N ASN A 217 -6.91 -11.41 -2.46
CA ASN A 217 -7.73 -11.66 -1.27
C ASN A 217 -7.09 -11.13 0.01
N TYR A 218 -5.77 -11.27 0.18
CA TYR A 218 -5.08 -10.68 1.34
C TYR A 218 -5.21 -9.16 1.36
N LEU A 219 -5.05 -8.49 0.23
CA LEU A 219 -5.25 -7.04 0.12
C LEU A 219 -6.70 -6.64 0.45
N PHE A 220 -7.67 -7.33 -0.14
CA PHE A 220 -9.10 -7.11 0.16
C PHE A 220 -9.41 -7.25 1.66
N VAL A 221 -8.95 -8.33 2.30
CA VAL A 221 -9.18 -8.57 3.74
C VAL A 221 -8.51 -7.48 4.57
N LEU A 222 -7.28 -7.08 4.22
CA LEU A 222 -6.54 -6.03 4.92
C LEU A 222 -7.24 -4.67 4.81
N SER A 223 -7.70 -4.31 3.62
CA SER A 223 -8.51 -3.11 3.37
C SER A 223 -9.80 -3.15 4.17
N LEU A 224 -10.51 -4.29 4.20
CA LEU A 224 -11.75 -4.48 4.97
C LEU A 224 -11.51 -4.32 6.47
N MET A 225 -10.48 -4.97 7.00
CA MET A 225 -10.11 -4.84 8.41
C MET A 225 -9.80 -3.38 8.75
N THR A 226 -9.12 -2.65 7.86
CA THR A 226 -8.80 -1.24 8.10
C THR A 226 -10.05 -0.36 8.14
N VAL A 227 -11.02 -0.59 7.25
CA VAL A 227 -12.34 0.07 7.31
C VAL A 227 -13.04 -0.23 8.64
N VAL A 228 -13.15 -1.50 9.03
CA VAL A 228 -13.82 -1.90 10.29
C VAL A 228 -13.15 -1.25 11.49
N PHE A 229 -11.81 -1.23 11.54
CA PHE A 229 -11.07 -0.62 12.64
C PHE A 229 -11.35 0.88 12.74
N ILE A 230 -11.30 1.61 11.63
CA ILE A 230 -11.57 3.05 11.60
C ILE A 230 -13.00 3.37 12.06
N GLU A 231 -13.99 2.56 11.65
CA GLU A 231 -15.39 2.80 11.99
C GLU A 231 -15.76 2.36 13.41
N LYS A 232 -15.06 1.37 13.98
CA LYS A 232 -15.41 0.80 15.30
C LYS A 232 -14.54 1.32 16.43
N LEU A 233 -13.30 1.73 16.17
CA LEU A 233 -12.38 2.21 17.21
C LEU A 233 -12.48 3.73 17.41
N PRO A 234 -12.00 4.24 18.55
CA PRO A 234 -11.79 5.67 18.75
C PRO A 234 -10.84 6.28 17.70
N PRO A 235 -11.00 7.58 17.35
CA PRO A 235 -10.18 8.26 16.33
C PRO A 235 -8.66 8.21 16.58
N ASP A 236 -8.24 8.00 17.82
CA ASP A 236 -6.82 7.90 18.16
C ASP A 236 -6.14 6.64 17.61
N PHE A 237 -6.94 5.62 17.25
CA PHE A 237 -6.46 4.36 16.68
C PHE A 237 -6.51 4.32 15.14
N LEU A 238 -6.94 5.40 14.48
CA LEU A 238 -6.99 5.50 13.01
C LEU A 238 -5.67 5.09 12.32
N PRO A 239 -4.47 5.44 12.83
CA PRO A 239 -3.22 5.09 12.16
C PRO A 239 -2.83 3.62 12.33
N LEU A 240 -3.39 2.92 13.32
CA LEU A 240 -2.88 1.64 13.81
C LEU A 240 -2.79 0.60 12.69
N LEU A 241 -3.92 0.27 12.07
CA LEU A 241 -3.93 -0.72 10.99
C LEU A 241 -3.45 -0.13 9.65
N SER A 242 -3.62 1.19 9.48
CA SER A 242 -3.21 1.91 8.26
C SER A 242 -1.73 1.76 7.96
N VAL A 243 -0.85 1.77 8.98
CA VAL A 243 0.60 1.66 8.80
C VAL A 243 1.02 0.23 8.42
N ILE A 244 0.41 -0.77 9.06
CA ILE A 244 0.64 -2.17 8.68
C ILE A 244 0.17 -2.39 7.24
N ALA A 245 -1.03 -1.92 6.91
CA ALA A 245 -1.57 -2.01 5.57
C ALA A 245 -0.63 -1.34 4.55
N ARG A 246 -0.15 -0.13 4.85
CA ARG A 246 0.81 0.60 4.02
C ARG A 246 2.09 -0.16 3.73
N ALA A 247 2.62 -0.91 4.69
CA ALA A 247 3.81 -1.73 4.53
C ALA A 247 3.53 -3.01 3.74
N VAL A 248 2.36 -3.63 3.97
CA VAL A 248 1.99 -4.92 3.36
C VAL A 248 1.63 -4.78 1.87
N HIS A 249 0.97 -3.70 1.45
CA HIS A 249 0.64 -3.46 0.02
C HIS A 249 1.85 -3.59 -0.94
N PRO A 250 2.96 -2.85 -0.73
CA PRO A 250 4.14 -2.97 -1.57
C PRO A 250 4.86 -4.32 -1.40
N VAL A 251 4.79 -4.94 -0.22
CA VAL A 251 5.37 -6.27 0.03
C VAL A 251 4.66 -7.35 -0.80
N LEU A 252 3.33 -7.41 -0.73
CA LEU A 252 2.55 -8.40 -1.47
C LEU A 252 2.66 -8.16 -2.98
N THR A 253 2.58 -6.91 -3.41
CA THR A 253 2.74 -6.56 -4.83
C THR A 253 4.11 -6.95 -5.36
N ALA A 254 5.18 -6.73 -4.60
CA ALA A 254 6.52 -7.14 -5.00
C ALA A 254 6.64 -8.68 -5.12
N ARG A 255 6.17 -9.43 -4.11
CA ARG A 255 6.20 -10.90 -4.12
C ARG A 255 5.43 -11.48 -5.31
N VAL A 256 4.25 -10.93 -5.59
CA VAL A 256 3.45 -11.29 -6.76
C VAL A 256 4.26 -11.20 -8.05
N VAL A 257 4.92 -10.05 -8.25
CA VAL A 257 5.68 -9.78 -9.48
C VAL A 257 6.91 -10.68 -9.56
N LEU A 258 7.68 -10.78 -8.47
CA LEU A 258 8.91 -11.55 -8.43
C LEU A 258 8.65 -13.05 -8.61
N ASN A 259 7.65 -13.61 -7.93
CA ASN A 259 7.28 -15.02 -8.07
C ASN A 259 6.78 -15.34 -9.48
N ALA A 260 6.03 -14.43 -10.11
CA ALA A 260 5.59 -14.62 -11.50
C ALA A 260 6.76 -14.62 -12.48
N ARG A 261 7.75 -13.73 -12.31
CA ARG A 261 8.95 -13.69 -13.16
C ARG A 261 9.83 -14.92 -12.96
N GLU A 262 10.04 -15.33 -11.72
CA GLU A 262 10.82 -16.53 -11.38
C GLU A 262 10.16 -17.81 -11.96
N ALA A 263 8.84 -17.93 -11.85
CA ALA A 263 8.12 -19.05 -12.45
C ALA A 263 8.24 -19.09 -13.97
N THR A 264 8.17 -17.92 -14.63
CA THR A 264 8.34 -17.81 -16.09
C THR A 264 9.74 -18.26 -16.52
N LYS A 265 10.78 -17.79 -15.80
CA LYS A 265 12.17 -18.16 -16.07
C LYS A 265 12.42 -19.67 -15.91
N ASN A 266 11.84 -20.29 -14.89
CA ASN A 266 11.97 -21.74 -14.65
C ASN A 266 11.25 -22.60 -15.68
N ILE A 267 10.17 -22.11 -16.28
CA ILE A 267 9.43 -22.84 -17.34
C ILE A 267 10.15 -22.71 -18.69
N TYR A 268 10.79 -21.58 -18.96
CA TYR A 268 11.44 -21.29 -20.24
C TYR A 268 12.94 -20.92 -20.10
N PRO A 269 13.81 -21.88 -19.72
CA PRO A 269 15.22 -21.61 -19.41
C PRO A 269 16.06 -21.15 -20.61
N ASP A 270 15.73 -21.58 -21.84
CA ASP A 270 16.55 -21.34 -23.04
C ASP A 270 16.18 -20.07 -23.83
N THR A 271 15.16 -19.32 -23.42
CA THR A 271 14.73 -18.11 -24.15
C THR A 271 15.40 -16.85 -23.63
N ASN A 272 16.71 -16.75 -23.85
CA ASN A 272 17.44 -15.48 -23.83
C ASN A 272 16.97 -14.49 -24.93
N VAL A 273 15.92 -14.81 -25.70
CA VAL A 273 15.39 -14.03 -26.83
C VAL A 273 13.94 -13.55 -26.64
N LEU A 274 13.16 -14.06 -25.66
CA LEU A 274 11.77 -13.60 -25.42
C LEU A 274 11.62 -12.50 -24.35
N THR A 275 12.74 -11.97 -23.85
CA THR A 275 12.77 -10.90 -22.84
C THR A 275 12.33 -9.52 -23.34
N THR A 276 12.00 -9.35 -24.63
CA THR A 276 11.71 -8.02 -25.18
C THR A 276 10.26 -7.80 -25.58
N VAL A 277 9.52 -8.84 -25.98
CA VAL A 277 8.14 -8.67 -26.47
C VAL A 277 7.15 -9.41 -25.59
N ASP A 278 7.42 -10.64 -25.14
CA ASP A 278 6.39 -11.42 -24.42
C ASP A 278 6.26 -11.05 -22.94
N VAL A 279 7.35 -10.81 -22.20
CA VAL A 279 7.25 -10.44 -20.77
C VAL A 279 6.75 -9.01 -20.57
N ASN A 280 7.10 -8.10 -21.49
CA ASN A 280 6.49 -6.77 -21.57
C ASN A 280 5.08 -6.82 -22.17
N THR A 281 4.60 -7.95 -22.70
CA THR A 281 3.22 -8.11 -23.15
C THR A 281 2.31 -8.88 -22.19
N THR A 282 2.87 -9.74 -21.33
CA THR A 282 2.12 -10.47 -20.28
C THR A 282 2.15 -9.79 -18.92
N PHE A 283 3.09 -8.89 -18.65
CA PHE A 283 3.25 -8.29 -17.31
C PHE A 283 3.54 -6.78 -17.32
N ALA A 284 3.38 -6.11 -18.46
CA ALA A 284 3.30 -4.65 -18.50
C ALA A 284 1.89 -4.20 -18.84
#